data_AF-A0A1H8WFE2-F1
#
_entry.id   AF-A0A1H8WFE2-F1
#
_cell.length_a   1.000
_cell.length_b   1.000
_cell.length_c   1.000
_cell.angle_alpha   90.00
_cell.angle_beta   90.00
_cell.angle_gamma   90.00
#
_symmetry.space_group_name_H-M   'P 1'
#
loop_
_entity.id
_entity.type
_entity.pdbx_description
1 polymer ?
#
loop_
_entity_poly.entity_id
_entity_poly.type
_entity_poly.pdbx_seq_one_letter_code
_entity_poly.pdbx_strand_id
1 'polypeptide(L)' 'MNREDKLIIVFVIGVLMATIPFFGPFPTYLDTNSPDNFDSFGTPILFLRILVTMIGLVLCGMTTVLYLKRVMSQN' A
#
# COMPACT_ATOMS: atom_id res chain seq x y z
N MET A 1 -14.48 -20.71 5.88
CA MET A 1 -13.65 -19.52 6.15
C MET A 1 -14.53 -18.52 6.90
N ASN A 2 -14.21 -18.31 8.18
CA ASN A 2 -14.99 -17.45 9.07
C ASN A 2 -14.93 -16.00 8.61
N ARG A 3 -15.93 -15.20 8.98
CA ARG A 3 -15.99 -13.78 8.60
C ARG A 3 -14.81 -12.98 9.16
N GLU A 4 -14.24 -13.44 10.27
CA GLU A 4 -13.04 -12.87 10.91
C GLU A 4 -11.78 -13.19 10.11
N ASP A 5 -11.64 -14.42 9.63
CA ASP A 5 -10.56 -14.82 8.71
C ASP A 5 -10.54 -13.93 7.46
N LYS A 6 -11.72 -13.58 6.92
CA LYS A 6 -11.85 -12.68 5.75
C LYS A 6 -11.33 -11.28 6.05
N LEU A 7 -11.64 -10.72 7.23
CA LEU A 7 -11.18 -9.40 7.65
C LEU A 7 -9.65 -9.37 7.84
N ILE A 8 -9.10 -10.42 8.43
CA ILE A 8 -7.65 -10.58 8.63
C ILE A 8 -6.94 -10.69 7.27
N ILE A 9 -7.47 -11.49 6.34
CA ILE A 9 -6.89 -11.63 5.00
C ILE A 9 -6.88 -10.30 4.25
N VAL A 10 -7.97 -9.53 4.29
CA VAL A 10 -8.02 -8.20 3.65
C VAL A 10 -7.01 -7.24 4.30
N PHE A 11 -6.86 -7.30 5.62
CA PHE A 11 -5.86 -6.50 6.34
C PHE A 11 -4.43 -6.87 5.92
N VAL A 12 -4.10 -8.18 5.89
CA VAL A 12 -2.78 -8.67 5.47
C VAL A 12 -2.47 -8.28 4.02
N ILE A 13 -3.45 -8.41 3.11
CA ILE A 13 -3.29 -7.98 1.71
C ILE A 13 -3.07 -6.47 1.63
N GLY A 14 -3.82 -5.67 2.40
CA GLY A 14 -3.65 -4.21 2.45
C GLY A 14 -2.25 -3.79 2.93
N VAL A 15 -1.74 -4.45 3.98
CA VAL A 15 -0.38 -4.21 4.51
C VAL A 15 0.69 -4.64 3.50
N LEU A 16 0.53 -5.79 2.84
CA LEU A 16 1.43 -6.23 1.78
C LEU A 16 1.46 -5.22 0.63
N MET A 17 0.30 -4.78 0.15
CA MET A 17 0.21 -3.76 -0.90
C MET A 17 0.86 -2.43 -0.47
N ALA A 18 0.72 -2.02 0.79
CA ALA A 18 1.36 -0.80 1.29
C ALA A 18 2.90 -0.93 1.43
N THR A 19 3.42 -2.13 1.68
CA THR A 19 4.85 -2.38 1.95
C THR A 19 5.65 -2.82 0.71
N ILE A 20 4.99 -3.40 -0.30
CA ILE A 20 5.61 -3.80 -1.58
C ILE A 20 6.36 -2.64 -2.28
N PRO A 21 5.86 -1.40 -2.31
CA PRO A 21 6.59 -0.27 -2.89
C PRO A 21 7.90 0.08 -2.17
N PHE A 22 8.04 -0.29 -0.90
CA PHE A 22 9.23 0.00 -0.07
C PHE A 22 10.25 -1.15 -0.06
N PHE A 23 9.78 -2.40 -0.04
CA PHE A 23 10.65 -3.58 0.07
C PHE A 23 10.72 -4.43 -1.21
N GLY A 24 9.91 -4.11 -2.22
CA GLY A 24 9.91 -4.81 -3.50
C GLY A 24 11.13 -4.47 -4.35
N PRO A 25 11.47 -5.31 -5.35
CA PRO A 25 12.64 -5.17 -6.22
C PRO A 25 12.48 -4.03 -7.24
N PHE A 26 11.71 -3.00 -6.91
CA PHE A 26 11.54 -1.86 -7.79
C PHE A 26 12.81 -1.02 -7.72
N PRO A 27 13.47 -0.73 -8.85
CA PRO A 27 14.67 0.08 -8.86
C PRO A 27 14.37 1.46 -8.28
N THR A 28 14.95 1.77 -7.14
CA THR A 28 15.07 3.12 -6.60
C THR A 28 16.11 3.81 -7.45
N TYR A 29 15.65 4.57 -8.45
CA TYR A 29 16.44 5.49 -9.28
C TYR A 29 17.71 4.87 -9.87
N LEU A 30 17.64 4.51 -11.15
CA LEU A 30 18.87 4.41 -11.95
C LEU A 30 19.61 5.73 -11.84
N ASP A 31 20.89 5.65 -11.47
CA ASP A 31 21.82 6.73 -11.24
C ASP A 31 21.61 7.92 -12.17
N THR A 32 21.28 9.05 -11.54
CA THR A 32 21.10 10.34 -12.19
C THR A 32 22.46 11.00 -12.38
N ASN A 33 23.19 10.59 -13.42
CA ASN A 33 24.37 11.33 -13.88
C ASN A 33 24.12 12.05 -15.22
N SER A 34 22.87 12.11 -15.69
CA SER A 34 22.52 12.77 -16.95
C SER A 34 21.32 13.71 -16.73
N PRO A 35 21.53 15.04 -16.65
CA PRO A 35 20.46 16.01 -16.38
C PRO A 35 19.42 16.15 -17.51
N ASP A 36 19.57 15.43 -18.62
CA ASP A 36 18.71 15.58 -19.80
C ASP A 36 17.62 14.50 -19.98
N ASN A 37 17.50 13.52 -19.06
CA ASN A 37 16.53 12.41 -19.18
C ASN A 37 15.59 12.26 -17.98
N PHE A 38 15.48 13.29 -17.14
CA PHE A 38 14.85 13.18 -15.82
C PHE A 38 13.32 13.12 -15.81
N ASP A 39 12.65 13.57 -16.87
CA ASP A 39 11.22 13.88 -16.77
C ASP A 39 10.24 12.76 -17.18
N SER A 40 10.69 11.70 -17.88
CA SER A 40 9.74 10.78 -18.54
C SER A 40 9.62 9.38 -17.92
N PHE A 41 10.69 8.81 -17.35
CA PHE A 41 10.67 7.41 -16.88
C PHE A 41 10.62 7.20 -15.36
N GLY A 42 11.12 8.15 -14.55
CA GLY A 42 11.11 8.03 -13.09
C GLY A 42 9.76 8.36 -12.44
N THR A 43 9.09 9.37 -12.97
CA THR A 43 7.78 9.90 -12.56
C THR A 43 6.64 8.86 -12.55
N PRO A 44 6.43 8.01 -13.59
CA PRO A 44 5.33 7.04 -13.58
C PRO A 44 5.54 5.92 -12.55
N ILE A 45 6.78 5.49 -12.30
CA ILE A 45 7.08 4.44 -11.33
C ILE A 45 6.87 4.96 -9.90
N LEU A 46 7.31 6.19 -9.62
CA LEU A 46 7.06 6.85 -8.33
C LEU A 46 5.57 7.09 -8.09
N PHE A 47 4.86 7.57 -9.11
CA PHE A 47 3.42 7.78 -9.03
C PHE A 47 2.68 6.47 -8.77
N LEU A 48 3.05 5.39 -9.45
CA LEU A 48 2.48 4.07 -9.24
C LEU A 48 2.73 3.56 -7.82
N ARG A 49 3.96 3.71 -7.29
CA ARG A 49 4.29 3.34 -5.91
C ARG A 49 3.44 4.11 -4.90
N ILE A 50 3.34 5.44 -5.04
CA ILE A 50 2.54 6.29 -4.16
C ILE A 50 1.05 5.90 -4.23
N LEU A 51 0.53 5.67 -5.44
CA LEU A 51 -0.86 5.28 -5.66
C LEU A 51 -1.19 3.93 -5.01
N VAL A 52 -0.33 2.93 -5.17
CA VAL A 52 -0.50 1.60 -4.54
C VAL A 52 -0.43 1.71 -3.02
N THR A 53 0.52 2.48 -2.47
CA THR A 53 0.61 2.72 -1.02
C THR A 53 -0.64 3.42 -0.48
N MET A 54 -1.16 4.42 -1.18
CA MET A 54 -2.39 5.12 -0.77
C MET A 54 -3.60 4.20 -0.76
N ILE A 55 -3.76 3.35 -1.78
CA ILE A 55 -4.84 2.35 -1.81
C ILE A 55 -4.70 1.35 -0.65
N GLY A 56 -3.47 0.86 -0.39
CA GLY A 56 -3.18 -0.03 0.72
C GLY A 56 -3.52 0.59 2.08
N LEU A 57 -3.17 1.86 2.30
CA LEU A 57 -3.49 2.61 3.51
C LEU A 57 -5.00 2.81 3.70
N VAL A 58 -5.74 3.11 2.63
CA VAL A 58 -7.20 3.26 2.69
C VAL A 58 -7.87 1.93 3.06
N LEU A 59 -7.47 0.81 2.44
CA LEU A 59 -8.00 -0.51 2.78
C LEU A 59 -7.67 -0.91 4.23
N CYS A 60 -6.45 -0.60 4.67
CA CYS A 60 -6.01 -0.81 6.05
C CYS A 60 -6.87 0.02 7.02
N GLY A 61 -7.03 1.32 6.77
CA GLY A 61 -7.85 2.21 7.59
C GLY A 61 -9.32 1.78 7.67
N MET A 62 -9.93 1.41 6.53
CA MET A 62 -11.32 0.94 6.50
C MET A 62 -11.51 -0.35 7.30
N THR A 63 -10.58 -1.31 7.19
CA THR A 63 -10.64 -2.56 7.96
C THR A 63 -10.43 -2.31 9.45
N THR A 64 -9.49 -1.45 9.83
CA THR A 64 -9.28 -1.05 11.23
C THR A 64 -10.52 -0.37 11.81
N VAL A 65 -11.17 0.55 11.08
CA VAL A 65 -12.39 1.22 11.54
C VAL A 65 -13.55 0.24 11.70
N LEU A 66 -13.74 -0.68 10.75
CA LEU A 66 -14.77 -1.72 10.83
C LEU A 66 -14.52 -2.68 12.00
N TYR A 67 -13.25 -3.01 12.26
CA TYR A 67 -12.84 -3.83 13.40
C TYR A 67 -13.07 -3.10 14.72
N LEU A 68 -12.64 -1.83 14.83
CA LEU A 68 -12.78 -1.03 16.04
C LEU A 68 -14.25 -0.79 16.39
N LYS A 69 -15.09 -0.47 15.39
CA LYS A 69 -16.54 -0.34 15.56
C LYS A 69 -17.17 -1.63 16.07
N ARG A 70 -16.70 -2.79 15.60
CA ARG A 70 -17.16 -4.10 16.07
C ARG A 70 -16.76 -4.34 17.52
N VAL A 71 -15.52 -4.05 17.90
CA VAL A 71 -15.04 -4.19 19.29
C VAL A 71 -15.86 -3.30 20.23
N MET A 72 -16.10 -2.03 19.86
CA MET A 72 -16.92 -1.11 20.65
C MET A 72 -18.40 -1.52 20.71
N SER A 73 -18.93 -2.15 19.66
CA SER A 73 -20.32 -2.60 19.62
C SER A 73 -20.57 -3.89 20.41
N GLN A 74 -19.52 -4.60 20.83
CA GLN A 74 -19.61 -5.80 21.68
C GLN A 74 -19.40 -5.49 23.17
N ASN A 75 -19.13 -4.23 23.51
CA ASN A 75 -19.03 -3.72 24.88
C ASN A 75 -20.25 -2.86 25.23
#